data_AF-A0A2A9PDC3-F1
#
_entry.id   AF-A0A2A9PDC3-F1
#
_cell.length_a   1.000
_cell.length_b   1.000
_cell.length_c   1.000
_cell.angle_alpha   90.00
_cell.angle_beta   90.00
_cell.angle_gamma   90.00
#
_symmetry.space_group_name_H-M   'P 1'
#
loop_
_entity.id
_entity.type
_entity.pdbx_description
1 polymer ?
#
loop_
_entity_poly.entity_id
_entity_poly.type
_entity_poly.pdbx_seq_one_letter_code
_entity_poly.pdbx_strand_id
1 'polypeptide(L)'
;MPPRAADVEGWWLRPGYQAIVQVVDASELPVRSHQCGYAQAVQQRLRAFDHSHELADSLSEAMATLAANGAFARDFNPRKKVHETMRCIFRRPDDGGINGDRALDGLEFLDAMEMHRQRLVSATSSTS
;
A
#
# COMPACT_ATOMS: atom_id res chain seq x y z
N MET A 1 -14.03 -3.10 -2.35
CA MET A 1 -12.67 -3.58 -2.70
C MET A 1 -11.73 -3.02 -1.64
N PRO A 2 -10.75 -3.78 -1.13
CA PRO A 2 -9.67 -3.18 -0.36
C PRO A 2 -8.95 -2.11 -1.20
N PRO A 3 -8.37 -1.07 -0.57
CA PRO A 3 -7.62 -0.05 -1.28
C PRO A 3 -6.37 -0.66 -1.96
N ARG A 4 -5.97 -0.09 -3.10
CA ARG A 4 -4.83 -0.58 -3.88
C ARG A 4 -3.54 -0.19 -3.17
N ALA A 5 -2.49 -1.01 -3.32
CA ALA A 5 -1.20 -0.71 -2.69
C ALA A 5 -0.62 0.64 -3.15
N ALA A 6 -0.76 0.97 -4.45
CA ALA A 6 -0.33 2.26 -5.01
C ALA A 6 -1.13 3.45 -4.44
N ASP A 7 -2.42 3.26 -4.13
CA ASP A 7 -3.26 4.29 -3.52
C ASP A 7 -2.81 4.59 -2.08
N VAL A 8 -2.49 3.53 -1.32
CA VAL A 8 -1.97 3.65 0.05
C VAL A 8 -0.60 4.34 0.06
N GLU A 9 0.31 3.94 -0.85
CA GLU A 9 1.60 4.60 -1.00
C GLU A 9 1.44 6.07 -1.39
N GLY A 10 0.62 6.35 -2.40
CA GLY A 10 0.36 7.71 -2.85
C GLY A 10 -0.19 8.61 -1.74
N TRP A 11 -0.98 8.05 -0.82
CA TRP A 11 -1.44 8.77 0.36
C TRP A 11 -0.28 9.03 1.35
N TRP A 12 0.56 8.05 1.66
CA TRP A 12 1.71 8.29 2.53
C TRP A 12 2.72 9.28 1.95
N LEU A 13 2.85 9.33 0.63
CA LEU A 13 3.75 10.24 -0.07
C LEU A 13 3.22 11.67 -0.23
N ARG A 14 1.93 11.94 0.03
CA ARG A 14 1.43 13.33 0.08
C ARG A 14 0.69 13.67 1.38
N PRO A 15 -0.59 13.27 1.60
CA PRO A 15 -1.26 13.72 2.82
C PRO A 15 -0.61 13.21 4.11
N GLY A 16 -0.11 11.96 4.10
CA GLY A 16 0.56 11.35 5.25
C GLY A 16 2.04 11.73 5.43
N TYR A 17 2.64 12.44 4.47
CA TYR A 17 4.09 12.64 4.43
C TYR A 17 4.61 13.39 5.67
N GLN A 18 3.90 14.43 6.08
CA GLN A 18 4.26 15.21 7.27
C GLN A 18 4.27 14.36 8.54
N ALA A 19 3.33 13.42 8.68
CA ALA A 19 3.27 12.53 9.83
C ALA A 19 4.48 11.57 9.87
N ILE A 20 4.93 11.08 8.70
CA ILE A 20 6.15 10.26 8.59
C ILE A 20 7.39 11.10 8.94
N VAL A 21 7.51 12.30 8.39
CA VAL A 21 8.65 13.19 8.66
C VAL A 21 8.77 13.46 10.15
N GLN A 22 7.65 13.80 10.80
CA GLN A 22 7.63 14.01 12.24
C GLN A 22 8.15 12.77 12.96
N VAL A 23 7.62 11.57 12.71
CA VAL A 23 8.08 10.35 13.40
C VAL A 23 9.59 10.10 13.25
N VAL A 24 10.15 10.34 12.06
CA VAL A 24 11.54 10.05 11.75
C VAL A 24 12.49 11.14 12.24
N ASP A 25 12.00 12.36 12.46
CA ASP A 25 12.83 13.48 12.88
C ASP A 25 13.31 13.35 14.34
N ALA A 26 14.50 12.77 14.51
CA ALA A 26 15.13 12.59 15.81
C ALA A 26 15.52 13.91 16.50
N SER A 27 15.47 15.06 15.82
CA SER A 27 15.79 16.36 16.43
C SER A 27 14.71 16.84 17.41
N GLU A 28 13.47 16.36 17.24
CA GLU A 28 12.35 16.64 18.13
C GLU A 28 12.33 15.74 19.38
N LEU A 29 13.23 14.76 19.47
CA LEU A 29 13.31 13.89 20.64
C LEU A 29 13.95 14.66 21.82
N PRO A 30 13.38 14.54 23.04
CA PRO A 30 13.90 15.22 24.22
C PRO A 30 15.25 14.67 24.70
N VAL A 31 15.67 13.53 24.14
CA VAL A 31 16.85 12.77 24.56
C VAL A 31 17.70 12.47 23.32
N ARG A 32 19.01 12.67 23.43
CA ARG A 32 19.96 12.36 22.34
C ARG A 32 20.27 10.86 22.30
N SER A 33 20.69 10.36 21.14
CA SER A 33 20.95 8.93 20.89
C SER A 33 21.91 8.23 21.87
N HIS A 34 22.82 8.98 22.49
CA HIS A 34 23.83 8.48 23.43
C HIS A 34 23.40 8.58 24.90
N GLN A 35 22.20 9.11 25.18
CA GLN A 35 21.69 9.27 26.53
C GLN A 35 20.77 8.09 26.91
N CYS A 36 20.83 7.69 28.18
CA CYS A 36 19.92 6.70 28.73
C CYS A 36 18.48 7.17 28.56
N GLY A 37 17.60 6.28 28.07
CA GLY A 37 16.19 6.60 27.83
C GLY A 37 15.85 6.98 26.38
N TYR A 38 16.85 7.11 25.48
CA TYR A 38 16.59 7.34 24.06
C TYR A 38 15.64 6.30 23.44
N ALA A 39 15.89 5.02 23.69
CA ALA A 39 15.03 3.94 23.19
C ALA A 39 13.59 4.05 23.69
N GLN A 40 13.39 4.48 24.95
CA GLN A 40 12.07 4.69 25.53
C GLN A 40 11.36 5.89 24.90
N ALA A 41 12.08 6.98 24.63
CA ALA A 41 11.54 8.15 23.95
C ALA A 41 11.10 7.82 22.51
N VAL A 42 11.92 7.06 21.77
CA VAL A 42 11.57 6.56 20.43
C VAL A 42 10.32 5.66 20.49
N GLN A 43 10.27 4.72 21.43
CA GLN A 43 9.09 3.84 21.59
C GLN A 43 7.82 4.61 21.93
N GLN A 44 7.90 5.62 22.81
CA GLN A 44 6.75 6.46 23.13
C GLN A 44 6.26 7.22 21.91
N ARG A 45 7.18 7.75 21.10
CA ARG A 45 6.84 8.43 19.86
C ARG A 45 6.15 7.51 18.85
N LEU A 46 6.71 6.32 18.64
CA LEU A 46 6.11 5.32 17.74
C LEU A 46 4.71 4.93 18.23
N ARG A 47 4.53 4.72 19.54
CA ARG A 47 3.20 4.47 20.10
C ARG A 47 2.26 5.65 19.90
N ALA A 48 2.70 6.89 20.11
CA ALA A 48 1.85 8.06 19.89
C ALA A 48 1.40 8.17 18.43
N PHE A 49 2.28 7.84 17.49
CA PHE A 49 1.95 7.75 16.07
C PHE A 49 0.95 6.63 15.78
N ASP A 50 1.20 5.41 16.29
CA ASP A 50 0.32 4.26 16.10
C ASP A 50 -1.09 4.47 16.69
N HIS A 51 -1.20 5.26 17.76
CA HIS A 51 -2.46 5.57 18.44
C HIS A 51 -3.08 6.90 17.98
N SER A 52 -2.57 7.52 16.91
CA SER A 52 -3.17 8.74 16.36
C SER A 52 -4.48 8.43 15.65
N HIS A 53 -5.58 8.59 16.37
CA HIS A 53 -6.93 8.41 15.82
C HIS A 53 -7.20 9.35 14.64
N GLU A 54 -6.72 10.60 14.71
CA GLU A 54 -6.86 11.56 13.61
C GLU A 54 -6.21 11.07 12.31
N LEU A 55 -5.00 10.50 12.41
CA LEU A 55 -4.28 9.96 11.26
C LEU A 55 -4.97 8.71 10.71
N ALA A 56 -5.44 7.84 11.60
CA ALA A 56 -6.17 6.62 11.23
C ALA A 56 -7.50 6.95 10.54
N ASP A 57 -8.26 7.92 11.06
CA ASP A 57 -9.53 8.36 10.50
C ASP A 57 -9.32 9.03 9.12
N SER A 58 -8.31 9.89 8.99
CA SER A 58 -7.95 10.53 7.72
C SER A 58 -7.54 9.52 6.65
N LEU A 59 -6.75 8.51 7.02
CA LEU A 59 -6.38 7.42 6.12
C LEU A 59 -7.63 6.61 5.71
N SER A 60 -8.48 6.25 6.68
CA SER A 60 -9.70 5.49 6.45
C SER A 60 -10.66 6.21 5.49
N GLU A 61 -10.89 7.51 5.69
CA GLU A 61 -11.73 8.34 4.81
C GLU A 61 -11.16 8.43 3.39
N ALA A 62 -9.85 8.64 3.26
CA ALA A 62 -9.19 8.68 1.96
C ALA A 62 -9.31 7.33 1.23
N MET A 63 -9.12 6.21 1.94
CA MET A 63 -9.25 4.87 1.37
C MET A 63 -10.69 4.56 0.97
N ALA A 64 -11.67 4.97 1.76
CA ALA A 64 -13.09 4.84 1.43
C ALA A 64 -13.45 5.61 0.15
N THR A 65 -12.94 6.83 0.02
CA THR A 65 -13.14 7.68 -1.16
C THR A 65 -12.54 7.06 -2.42
N LEU A 66 -11.31 6.54 -2.33
CA LEU A 66 -10.63 5.88 -3.46
C LEU A 66 -11.31 4.58 -3.86
N ALA A 67 -11.76 3.79 -2.88
CA ALA A 67 -12.52 2.56 -3.13
C ALA A 67 -13.84 2.84 -3.87
N ALA A 68 -14.54 3.92 -3.52
CA ALA A 68 -15.76 4.35 -4.20
C ALA A 68 -15.50 4.73 -5.67
N ASN A 69 -14.41 5.45 -5.94
CA ASN A 69 -14.02 5.86 -7.29
C ASN A 69 -13.57 4.65 -8.16
N GLY A 70 -12.88 3.68 -7.56
CA GLY A 70 -12.37 2.49 -8.24
C GLY A 70 -13.43 1.46 -8.64
N ALA A 71 -14.63 1.51 -8.06
CA ALA A 71 -15.72 0.57 -8.34
C ALA A 71 -16.23 0.60 -9.80
N PHE A 72 -15.91 1.67 -10.55
CA PHE A 72 -16.37 1.88 -11.93
C PHE A 72 -15.36 1.50 -13.02
N ALA A 73 -14.17 0.98 -12.67
CA ALA A 73 -13.17 0.57 -13.67
C ALA A 73 -13.63 -0.69 -14.44
N ARG A 74 -14.28 -0.48 -15.59
CA ARG A 74 -15.04 -1.52 -16.30
C ARG A 74 -14.27 -2.37 -17.33
N ASP A 75 -12.99 -2.11 -17.58
CA ASP A 75 -12.24 -2.84 -18.61
C ASP A 75 -11.04 -3.62 -18.03
N PHE A 76 -11.34 -4.76 -17.40
CA PHE A 76 -10.31 -5.70 -16.94
C PHE A 76 -10.08 -6.80 -17.98
N ASN A 77 -9.00 -6.71 -18.75
CA ASN A 77 -8.50 -7.82 -19.57
C ASN A 77 -7.33 -8.52 -18.84
N PRO A 78 -7.57 -9.66 -18.17
CA PRO A 78 -6.57 -10.32 -17.33
C PRO A 78 -5.33 -10.76 -18.11
N ARG A 79 -5.51 -11.29 -19.33
CA ARG A 79 -4.38 -11.82 -20.12
C ARG A 79 -3.41 -10.73 -20.54
N LYS A 80 -3.94 -9.58 -20.98
CA LYS A 80 -3.12 -8.44 -21.39
C LYS A 80 -2.36 -7.86 -20.19
N LYS A 81 -3.04 -7.69 -19.05
CA LYS A 81 -2.43 -7.17 -17.82
C LYS A 81 -1.34 -8.10 -17.27
N VAL A 82 -1.57 -9.41 -17.20
CA VAL A 82 -0.56 -10.38 -16.73
C VAL A 82 0.70 -10.34 -17.59
N HIS A 83 0.52 -10.30 -18.91
CA HIS A 83 1.66 -10.23 -19.83
C HIS A 83 2.47 -8.95 -19.62
N GLU A 84 1.80 -7.81 -19.42
CA GLU A 84 2.45 -6.54 -19.16
C GLU A 84 3.17 -6.53 -17.80
N THR A 85 2.52 -7.01 -16.73
CA THR A 85 3.09 -7.07 -15.38
C THR A 85 4.34 -7.94 -15.33
N MET A 86 4.31 -9.16 -15.89
CA MET A 86 5.45 -10.09 -15.86
C MET A 86 6.60 -9.65 -16.78
N ARG A 87 6.32 -8.87 -17.82
CA ARG A 87 7.34 -8.42 -18.77
C ARG A 87 7.97 -7.09 -18.38
N CYS A 88 7.20 -6.20 -17.76
CA CYS A 88 7.61 -4.82 -17.51
C CYS A 88 7.93 -4.53 -16.04
N ILE A 89 7.35 -5.29 -15.10
CA ILE A 89 7.40 -5.00 -13.66
C ILE A 89 8.15 -6.09 -12.89
N PHE A 90 7.75 -7.36 -13.01
CA PHE A 90 8.40 -8.49 -12.34
C PHE A 90 9.18 -9.35 -13.34
N ARG A 91 10.35 -8.86 -13.75
CA ARG A 91 11.21 -9.58 -14.71
C ARG A 91 12.05 -10.65 -13.99
N ARG A 92 12.69 -11.50 -14.79
CA ARG A 92 13.68 -12.45 -14.26
C ARG A 92 14.84 -11.67 -13.62
N PRO A 93 15.51 -12.22 -12.59
CA PRO A 93 16.67 -11.59 -11.97
C PRO A 93 17.73 -11.18 -12.99
N ASP A 94 17.97 -12.04 -14.00
CA ASP A 94 18.93 -11.81 -15.08
C ASP A 94 18.53 -10.67 -16.03
N ASP A 95 17.24 -10.30 -16.06
CA ASP A 95 16.65 -9.29 -16.95
C ASP A 95 16.31 -7.97 -16.22
N GLY A 96 17.01 -7.70 -15.12
CA GLY A 96 16.84 -6.48 -14.31
C GLY A 96 15.82 -6.61 -13.17
N GLY A 97 15.31 -7.82 -12.90
CA GLY A 97 14.49 -8.12 -11.72
C GLY A 97 13.21 -7.29 -11.62
N ILE A 98 12.99 -6.65 -10.47
CA ILE A 98 11.77 -5.90 -10.19
C ILE A 98 11.98 -4.42 -10.53
N ASN A 99 11.09 -3.86 -11.34
CA ASN A 99 10.99 -2.41 -11.50
C ASN A 99 10.29 -1.80 -10.27
N GLY A 100 11.08 -1.24 -9.35
CA GLY A 100 10.59 -0.67 -8.09
C GLY A 100 9.51 0.40 -8.27
N ASP A 101 9.68 1.29 -9.24
CA ASP A 101 8.76 2.40 -9.51
C ASP A 101 7.35 1.94 -9.92
N ARG A 102 7.22 0.71 -10.42
CA ARG A 102 5.95 0.11 -10.88
C ARG A 102 5.54 -1.09 -10.05
N ALA A 103 6.28 -1.44 -9.00
CA ALA A 103 6.05 -2.67 -8.25
C ALA A 103 4.64 -2.69 -7.64
N LEU A 104 4.17 -1.57 -7.10
CA LEU A 104 2.83 -1.47 -6.50
C LEU A 104 1.70 -1.53 -7.54
N ASP A 105 1.89 -0.96 -8.74
CA ASP A 105 0.98 -1.17 -9.87
C ASP A 105 0.91 -2.65 -10.25
N GLY A 106 2.06 -3.32 -10.25
CA GLY A 106 2.16 -4.75 -10.52
C GLY A 106 1.36 -5.58 -9.52
N LEU A 107 1.44 -5.24 -8.22
CA LEU A 107 0.65 -5.88 -7.17
C LEU A 107 -0.85 -5.65 -7.37
N GLU A 108 -1.27 -4.45 -7.77
CA GLU A 108 -2.67 -4.16 -8.09
C GLU A 108 -3.19 -5.09 -9.20
N PHE A 109 -2.40 -5.30 -10.26
CA PHE A 109 -2.79 -6.17 -11.36
C PHE A 109 -2.90 -7.65 -10.93
N LEU A 110 -2.01 -8.10 -10.04
CA LEU A 110 -2.07 -9.45 -9.48
C LEU A 110 -3.30 -9.65 -8.59
N ASP A 111 -3.64 -8.67 -7.75
CA ASP A 111 -4.82 -8.71 -6.89
C ASP A 111 -6.13 -8.74 -7.71
N ALA A 112 -6.22 -7.90 -8.75
CA ALA A 112 -7.35 -7.91 -9.67
C ALA A 112 -7.53 -9.25 -10.39
N MET A 113 -6.42 -9.92 -10.74
CA MET A 113 -6.44 -11.25 -11.34
C MET A 113 -6.93 -12.31 -10.35
N GLU A 114 -6.44 -12.29 -9.11
CA GLU A 114 -6.84 -13.25 -8.07
C GLU A 114 -8.33 -13.12 -7.74
N MET A 115 -8.84 -11.89 -7.61
CA MET A 115 -10.29 -11.66 -7.46
C MET A 115 -11.09 -12.19 -8.65
N HIS A 116 -10.59 -12.02 -9.88
CA HIS A 116 -11.26 -12.58 -11.07
C HIS A 116 -11.26 -14.11 -11.04
N ARG A 117 -10.15 -14.75 -10.68
CA ARG A 117 -10.03 -16.20 -10.52
C ARG A 117 -11.02 -16.72 -9.46
N GLN A 118 -11.09 -16.06 -8.31
CA GLN A 118 -12.04 -16.42 -7.24
C GLN A 118 -13.49 -16.34 -7.71
N ARG A 119 -13.87 -15.28 -8.43
CA ARG A 119 -15.23 -15.16 -9.01
C ARG A 119 -15.55 -16.29 -9.98
N LEU A 120 -14.60 -16.70 -10.83
CA LEU A 120 -14.78 -17.83 -11.74
C LEU A 120 -14.97 -19.14 -10.96
N VAL A 121 -14.14 -19.39 -9.96
CA VAL A 121 -14.26 -20.59 -9.11
C VAL A 121 -15.64 -20.61 -8.43
N SER A 122 -16.05 -19.52 -7.79
CA SER A 122 -17.35 -19.40 -7.14
C SER A 122 -18.51 -19.68 -8.10
N ALA A 123 -18.48 -19.11 -9.30
CA ALA A 123 -19.51 -19.31 -10.32
C ALA A 123 -19.58 -20.76 -10.83
N THR A 124 -18.43 -21.43 -10.92
CA THR A 124 -18.40 -22.86 -11.31
C THR A 124 -18.82 -23.79 -10.18
N SER A 125 -18.53 -23.46 -8.92
CA SER A 125 -18.92 -24.26 -7.75
C SER A 125 -20.40 -24.17 -7.38
N SER A 126 -21.10 -23.10 -7.77
CA SER A 126 -22.55 -22.96 -7.58
C SER A 126 -23.39 -23.73 -8.61
N THR A 127 -22.75 -24.38 -9.58
CA THR A 127 -23.41 -25.12 -10.67
C THR A 127 -23.21 -26.64 -10.55
N SER A 128 -22.71 -27.10 -9.40
CA SER A 128 -22.52 -28.53 -9.05
C SER A 128 -23.44 -28.95 -7.92
#